data_AF-A0A7X8MME4-F1
#
_entry.id   AF-A0A7X8MME4-F1
#
_cell.length_a   1.000
_cell.length_b   1.000
_cell.length_c   1.000
_cell.angle_alpha   90.00
_cell.angle_beta   90.00
_cell.angle_gamma   90.00
#
_symmetry.space_group_name_H-M   'P 1'
#
loop_
_entity.id
_entity.type
_entity.pdbx_description
1 polymer ?
#
loop_
_entity_poly.entity_id
_entity_poly.type
_entity_poly.pdbx_seq_one_letter_code
_entity_poly.pdbx_strand_id
1 'polypeptide(L)'
;MGTSLDSKKKILDPYVQKNRDIIFREITIKADPRRRAAVVYLEGRVDKQVLYEDIFKSLMLESDAVTLQQGAANQVIDKISNTCLTIGEIKKVNLVQDMIHSLFDGLTLVMVDGMSEVLAINITGGVQ
;
A
#
# COMPACT_ATOMS: atom_id res chain seq x y z
N MET A 1 7.30 11.31 -7.86
CA MET A 1 7.73 9.90 -7.80
C MET A 1 7.37 9.18 -9.10
N GLY A 2 8.09 8.11 -9.47
CA GLY A 2 7.76 7.32 -10.68
C GLY A 2 6.44 6.55 -10.55
N THR A 3 5.78 6.27 -11.68
CA THR A 3 4.46 5.59 -11.69
C THR A 3 4.56 4.08 -11.60
N SER A 4 5.65 3.46 -12.06
CA SER A 4 5.81 2.01 -12.00
C SER A 4 6.07 1.53 -10.58
N LEU A 5 5.61 0.33 -10.26
CA LEU A 5 5.90 -0.32 -8.98
C LEU A 5 7.40 -0.62 -8.85
N ASP A 6 8.06 -1.06 -9.92
CA ASP A 6 9.48 -1.41 -9.91
C ASP A 6 10.37 -0.19 -9.62
N SER A 7 10.00 1.00 -10.13
CA SER A 7 10.73 2.24 -9.81
C SER A 7 10.61 2.59 -8.33
N LYS A 8 9.43 2.43 -7.73
CA LYS A 8 9.23 2.69 -6.30
C LYS A 8 9.94 1.64 -5.42
N LYS A 9 9.91 0.36 -5.81
CA LYS A 9 10.66 -0.72 -5.16
C LYS A 9 12.16 -0.44 -5.14
N LYS A 10 12.74 -0.02 -6.28
CA LYS A 10 14.17 0.30 -6.39
C LYS A 10 14.62 1.42 -5.44
N ILE A 11 13.72 2.34 -5.09
CA ILE A 11 13.99 3.40 -4.11
C ILE A 11 14.08 2.82 -2.69
N LEU A 12 13.27 1.82 -2.37
CA LEU A 12 13.24 1.18 -1.05
C LEU A 12 14.27 0.05 -0.89
N ASP A 13 14.74 -0.54 -1.98
CA ASP A 13 15.70 -1.66 -2.02
C ASP A 13 16.92 -1.47 -1.08
N PRO A 14 17.60 -0.31 -1.04
CA PRO A 14 18.74 -0.11 -0.14
C PRO A 14 18.38 -0.21 1.35
N TYR A 15 17.14 0.11 1.71
CA TYR A 15 16.64 0.04 3.08
C TYR A 15 16.19 -1.38 3.42
N VAL A 16 15.43 -2.02 2.51
CA VAL A 16 14.97 -3.42 2.65
C VAL A 16 16.15 -4.38 2.78
N GLN A 17 17.21 -4.19 2.00
CA GLN A 17 18.40 -5.05 2.04
C GLN A 17 19.20 -4.90 3.35
N LYS A 18 19.13 -3.73 3.99
CA LYS A 18 19.89 -3.42 5.22
C LYS A 18 19.09 -3.63 6.50
N ASN A 19 17.77 -3.65 6.41
CA ASN A 19 16.88 -3.81 7.55
C ASN A 19 15.92 -4.98 7.32
N ARG A 20 16.17 -6.08 8.04
CA ARG A 20 15.35 -7.30 7.97
C ARG A 20 13.95 -7.13 8.55
N ASP A 21 13.73 -6.07 9.32
CA ASP A 21 12.42 -5.76 9.87
C ASP A 21 11.51 -5.14 8.79
N ILE A 22 12.04 -4.67 7.65
CA ILE A 22 11.22 -4.17 6.55
C ILE A 22 10.69 -5.35 5.73
N ILE A 23 9.37 -5.55 5.78
CA ILE A 23 8.68 -6.55 5.00
C ILE A 23 8.14 -5.92 3.72
N PHE A 24 8.47 -6.49 2.57
CA PHE A 24 7.94 -6.10 1.27
C PHE A 24 7.13 -7.27 0.68
N ARG A 25 5.83 -7.07 0.46
CA ARG A 25 4.94 -8.08 -0.14
C ARG A 25 4.30 -7.57 -1.41
N GLU A 26 4.60 -8.22 -2.53
CA GLU A 26 3.88 -8.00 -3.79
C GLU A 26 2.55 -8.75 -3.81
N ILE A 27 1.56 -8.15 -4.43
CA ILE A 27 0.20 -8.67 -4.56
C ILE A 27 -0.35 -8.33 -5.94
N THR A 28 -1.10 -9.27 -6.51
CA THR A 28 -1.83 -9.06 -7.75
C THR A 28 -3.24 -8.59 -7.42
N ILE A 29 -3.67 -7.48 -8.02
CA ILE A 29 -5.04 -6.98 -7.85
C ILE A 29 -5.95 -7.87 -8.69
N LYS A 30 -6.85 -8.63 -8.06
CA LYS A 30 -7.69 -9.62 -8.77
C LYS A 30 -8.55 -9.01 -9.87
N ALA A 31 -9.01 -7.78 -9.69
CA ALA A 31 -9.87 -7.08 -10.64
C ALA A 31 -9.16 -6.53 -11.87
N ASP A 32 -7.85 -6.32 -11.78
CA ASP A 32 -7.01 -5.94 -12.90
C ASP A 32 -5.74 -6.78 -12.81
N PRO A 33 -5.77 -8.03 -13.33
CA PRO A 33 -4.64 -8.96 -13.23
C PRO A 33 -3.35 -8.45 -13.85
N ARG A 34 -3.43 -7.40 -14.68
CA ARG A 34 -2.28 -6.73 -15.29
C ARG A 34 -1.62 -5.72 -14.35
N ARG A 35 -2.28 -5.35 -13.25
CA ARG A 35 -1.80 -4.35 -12.29
C ARG A 35 -1.35 -5.02 -11.00
N ARG A 36 -0.08 -4.78 -10.67
CA ARG A 36 0.54 -5.20 -9.42
C ARG A 36 0.39 -4.12 -8.36
N ALA A 37 0.39 -4.55 -7.11
CA ALA A 37 0.57 -3.69 -5.96
C ALA A 37 1.65 -4.28 -5.04
N ALA A 38 2.17 -3.47 -4.14
CA ALA A 38 2.98 -3.97 -3.04
C ALA A 38 2.61 -3.27 -1.74
N VAL A 39 2.71 -4.02 -0.64
CA VAL A 39 2.56 -3.51 0.71
C VAL A 39 3.91 -3.62 1.41
N VAL A 40 4.34 -2.52 2.04
CA VAL A 40 5.63 -2.42 2.73
C VAL A 40 5.42 -1.90 4.13
N TYR A 41 5.99 -2.57 5.12
CA TYR A 41 5.81 -2.21 6.53
C TYR A 41 6.98 -2.72 7.39
N LEU A 42 7.10 -2.17 8.61
CA LEU A 42 8.02 -2.67 9.62
C LEU A 42 7.37 -3.80 10.43
N GLU A 43 8.08 -4.93 10.56
CA GLU A 43 7.67 -6.05 11.40
C GLU A 43 7.57 -5.62 12.87
N GLY A 44 6.52 -6.08 13.55
CA GLY A 44 6.27 -5.75 14.96
C GLY A 44 5.66 -4.37 15.20
N ARG A 45 5.48 -3.54 14.16
CA ARG A 45 4.82 -2.22 14.26
C ARG A 45 3.39 -2.20 13.75
N VAL A 46 2.97 -3.25 13.06
CA VAL A 46 1.66 -3.34 12.40
C VAL A 46 0.87 -4.50 12.98
N ASP A 47 -0.41 -4.27 13.24
CA ASP A 47 -1.37 -5.34 13.51
C ASP A 47 -1.58 -6.18 12.24
N LYS A 48 -1.03 -7.40 12.25
CA LYS A 48 -1.05 -8.30 11.09
C LYS A 48 -2.49 -8.76 10.74
N GLN A 49 -3.40 -8.80 11.71
CA GLN A 49 -4.79 -9.17 11.47
C GLN A 49 -5.51 -8.06 10.71
N VAL A 50 -5.40 -6.82 11.19
CA VAL A 50 -5.96 -5.63 10.54
C VAL A 50 -5.36 -5.44 9.13
N LEU A 51 -4.03 -5.58 9.02
CA LEU A 51 -3.34 -5.54 7.72
C LEU A 51 -3.92 -6.56 6.73
N TYR A 52 -4.25 -7.78 7.19
CA TYR A 52 -4.81 -8.81 6.34
C TYR A 52 -6.27 -8.57 5.98
N GLU A 53 -7.11 -8.28 6.97
CA GLU A 53 -8.54 -8.13 6.81
C GLU A 53 -8.92 -6.85 6.05
N ASP A 54 -8.17 -5.77 6.20
CA ASP A 54 -8.55 -4.47 5.65
C ASP A 54 -7.73 -4.07 4.42
N ILE A 55 -6.43 -4.41 4.38
CA ILE A 55 -5.59 -4.07 3.24
C ILE A 55 -5.58 -5.20 2.23
N PHE A 56 -5.12 -6.39 2.63
CA PHE A 56 -4.95 -7.49 1.69
C PHE A 56 -6.29 -7.98 1.14
N LYS A 57 -7.30 -8.20 1.99
CA LYS A 57 -8.62 -8.59 1.52
C LYS A 57 -9.29 -7.51 0.66
N SER A 58 -9.22 -6.23 1.01
CA SER A 58 -9.81 -5.18 0.16
C SER A 58 -9.14 -5.13 -1.22
N LEU A 59 -7.81 -5.25 -1.26
CA LEU A 59 -7.03 -5.35 -2.51
C LEU A 59 -7.35 -6.61 -3.33
N MET A 60 -7.73 -7.72 -2.67
CA MET A 60 -8.01 -9.00 -3.31
C MET A 60 -9.49 -9.25 -3.63
N LEU A 61 -10.46 -8.71 -2.88
CA LEU A 61 -11.88 -9.10 -2.92
C LEU A 61 -12.79 -7.99 -3.45
N GLU A 62 -12.60 -6.73 -3.04
CA GLU A 62 -13.56 -5.63 -3.29
C GLU A 62 -13.38 -4.92 -4.64
N SER A 63 -12.41 -5.37 -5.41
CA SER A 63 -12.25 -4.90 -6.76
C SER A 63 -13.18 -5.75 -7.66
N ASP A 64 -14.48 -5.44 -7.62
CA ASP A 64 -15.45 -5.98 -8.58
C ASP A 64 -14.99 -5.57 -9.99
N ALA A 65 -14.66 -6.56 -10.82
CA ALA A 65 -14.17 -6.40 -12.19
C ALA A 65 -15.09 -5.53 -13.07
N VAL A 66 -16.35 -5.38 -12.67
CA VAL A 66 -17.36 -4.55 -13.34
C VAL A 66 -17.04 -3.04 -13.28
N THR A 67 -16.31 -2.58 -12.26
CA THR A 67 -16.05 -1.12 -12.07
C THR A 67 -14.78 -0.62 -12.78
N LEU A 68 -13.86 -1.50 -13.19
CA LEU A 68 -12.52 -1.09 -13.68
C LEU A 68 -12.42 -0.90 -15.20
N GLN A 69 -13.53 -0.57 -15.86
CA GLN A 69 -13.49 -0.18 -17.27
C GLN A 69 -12.97 1.28 -17.38
N GLN A 70 -11.73 1.41 -17.84
CA GLN A 70 -11.06 2.65 -18.29
C GLN A 70 -10.85 3.74 -17.19
N GLY A 71 -9.64 3.81 -16.63
CA GLY A 71 -9.24 4.78 -15.58
C GLY A 71 -8.90 4.18 -14.21
N ALA A 72 -8.77 2.85 -14.15
CA ALA A 72 -8.81 1.97 -12.99
C ALA A 72 -7.84 2.22 -11.81
N ALA A 73 -6.71 2.94 -11.99
CA ALA A 73 -5.71 3.05 -10.93
C ALA A 73 -6.15 3.99 -9.79
N ASN A 74 -6.61 5.19 -10.14
CA ASN A 74 -7.09 6.17 -9.16
C ASN A 74 -8.30 5.62 -8.39
N GLN A 75 -9.20 4.91 -9.08
CA GLN A 75 -10.36 4.29 -8.43
C GLN A 75 -9.95 3.17 -7.46
N VAL A 76 -8.89 2.42 -7.74
CA VAL A 76 -8.37 1.42 -6.80
C VAL A 76 -7.79 2.11 -5.58
N ILE A 77 -6.98 3.15 -5.74
CA ILE A 77 -6.43 3.90 -4.59
C ILE A 77 -7.53 4.59 -3.79
N ASP A 78 -8.54 5.17 -4.43
CA ASP A 78 -9.65 5.84 -3.74
C ASP A 78 -10.55 4.82 -3.03
N LYS A 79 -10.77 3.64 -3.60
CA LYS A 79 -11.46 2.53 -2.91
C LYS A 79 -10.68 2.04 -1.70
N ILE A 80 -9.39 1.75 -1.86
CA ILE A 80 -8.52 1.37 -0.73
C ILE A 80 -8.56 2.47 0.33
N SER A 81 -8.45 3.73 -0.09
CA SER A 81 -8.54 4.87 0.82
C SER A 81 -9.87 4.82 1.58
N ASN A 82 -11.00 4.71 0.89
CA ASN A 82 -12.33 4.66 1.50
C ASN A 82 -12.54 3.47 2.44
N THR A 83 -12.07 2.27 2.09
CA THR A 83 -12.18 1.08 2.95
C THR A 83 -11.27 1.23 4.18
N CYS A 84 -10.04 1.71 3.99
CA CYS A 84 -9.04 1.87 5.04
C CYS A 84 -9.29 3.09 5.95
N LEU A 85 -10.13 4.06 5.54
CA LEU A 85 -10.51 5.22 6.36
C LEU A 85 -11.16 4.79 7.67
N THR A 86 -11.72 3.58 7.73
CA THR A 86 -12.34 3.00 8.92
C THR A 86 -11.31 2.58 9.98
N ILE A 87 -10.03 2.42 9.61
CA ILE A 87 -8.99 1.76 10.42
C ILE A 87 -7.89 2.72 10.90
N GLY A 88 -7.67 3.84 10.21
CA GLY A 88 -6.65 4.80 10.62
C GLY A 88 -6.48 5.99 9.67
N GLU A 89 -5.51 6.86 10.00
CA GLU A 89 -5.15 8.00 9.15
C GLU A 89 -4.45 7.51 7.88
N ILE A 90 -4.95 7.95 6.71
CA ILE A 90 -4.35 7.67 5.40
C ILE A 90 -3.76 8.95 4.84
N LYS A 91 -2.51 8.87 4.41
CA LYS A 91 -1.80 9.97 3.72
C LYS A 91 -1.42 9.52 2.32
N LYS A 92 -1.77 10.33 1.32
CA LYS A 92 -1.24 10.16 -0.05
C LYS A 92 0.11 10.86 -0.11
N VAL A 93 1.17 10.11 -0.35
CA VAL A 93 2.54 10.64 -0.49
C VAL A 93 3.02 10.52 -1.93
N ASN A 94 3.60 11.59 -2.47
CA ASN A 94 4.07 11.66 -3.86
C ASN A 94 5.56 12.05 -3.98
N LEU A 95 6.21 12.35 -2.84
CA LEU A 95 7.63 12.60 -2.70
C LEU A 95 8.34 11.38 -2.13
N VAL A 96 9.55 11.13 -2.62
CA VAL A 96 10.39 10.00 -2.20
C VAL A 96 10.74 10.09 -0.71
N GLN A 97 11.08 11.30 -0.25
CA GLN A 97 11.44 11.52 1.15
C GLN A 97 10.30 11.19 2.09
N ASP A 98 9.08 11.66 1.78
CA ASP A 98 7.89 11.40 2.61
C ASP A 98 7.53 9.92 2.64
N MET A 99 7.70 9.20 1.52
CA MET A 99 7.52 7.75 1.46
C MET A 99 8.49 7.04 2.42
N ILE A 100 9.77 7.42 2.39
CA ILE A 100 10.80 6.81 3.25
C ILE A 100 10.52 7.16 4.72
N HIS A 101 10.25 8.42 5.04
CA HIS A 101 9.92 8.86 6.40
C HIS A 101 8.71 8.11 6.95
N SER A 102 7.63 8.01 6.17
CA SER A 102 6.42 7.29 6.56
C SER A 102 6.70 5.84 6.95
N LEU A 103 7.54 5.14 6.18
CA LEU A 103 7.93 3.76 6.51
C LEU A 103 8.66 3.67 7.85
N PHE A 104 9.60 4.59 8.10
CA PHE A 104 10.38 4.60 9.34
C PHE A 104 9.59 5.12 10.55
N ASP A 105 8.53 5.89 10.33
CA ASP A 105 7.55 6.27 11.34
C ASP A 105 6.60 5.11 11.71
N GLY A 106 6.75 3.95 11.05
CA GLY A 106 5.96 2.74 11.31
C GLY A 106 4.67 2.66 10.51
N LEU A 107 4.45 3.54 9.54
CA LEU A 107 3.28 3.47 8.66
C LEU A 107 3.46 2.34 7.64
N THR A 108 2.33 1.77 7.25
CA THR A 108 2.24 0.80 6.16
C THR A 108 2.14 1.55 4.83
N LEU A 109 3.04 1.27 3.91
CA LEU A 109 3.00 1.79 2.55
C LEU A 109 2.26 0.83 1.63
N VAL A 110 1.28 1.34 0.88
CA VAL A 110 0.62 0.63 -0.21
C VAL A 110 0.94 1.32 -1.53
N MET A 111 1.59 0.58 -2.42
CA MET A 111 2.04 1.03 -3.73
C MET A 111 1.25 0.32 -4.82
N VAL A 112 0.72 1.09 -5.76
CA VAL A 112 -0.02 0.54 -6.91
C VAL A 112 0.75 0.84 -8.21
N ASP A 113 0.85 -0.14 -9.09
CA ASP A 113 1.50 0.01 -10.39
C ASP A 113 0.69 0.91 -11.32
N GLY A 114 1.37 1.84 -11.99
CA GLY A 114 0.75 2.89 -12.80
C GLY A 114 0.32 4.12 -12.00
N MET A 115 0.62 4.20 -10.68
CA MET A 115 0.34 5.37 -9.84
C MET A 115 1.62 6.00 -9.31
N SER A 116 1.68 7.34 -9.37
CA SER A 116 2.78 8.12 -8.79
C SER A 116 2.63 8.31 -7.29
N GLU A 117 1.43 8.13 -6.73
CA GLU A 117 1.14 8.24 -5.31
C GLU A 117 1.32 6.90 -4.59
N VAL A 118 1.75 6.96 -3.33
CA VAL A 118 1.76 5.84 -2.37
C VAL A 118 0.78 6.20 -1.26
N LEU A 119 0.03 5.22 -0.76
CA LEU A 119 -0.75 5.37 0.46
C LEU A 119 0.12 5.02 1.66
N ALA A 120 0.29 5.94 2.59
CA ALA A 120 0.86 5.68 3.90
C ALA A 120 -0.29 5.58 4.91
N ILE A 121 -0.43 4.41 5.53
CA ILE A 121 -1.58 4.05 6.37
C ILE A 121 -1.05 3.76 7.77
N ASN A 122 -1.62 4.43 8.77
CA ASN A 122 -1.37 4.06 10.15
C ASN A 122 -2.24 2.85 10.52
N ILE A 123 -1.60 1.68 10.61
CA ILE A 123 -2.26 0.43 11.01
C ILE A 123 -1.83 0.12 12.45
N THR A 124 -2.47 0.81 13.39
CA THR A 124 -2.35 0.51 14.82
C THR A 124 -3.54 -0.34 15.24
N GLY A 125 -3.27 -1.46 15.91
CA GLY A 125 -4.32 -2.28 16.50
C GLY A 125 -5.12 -1.41 17.47
N GLY A 126 -6.37 -1.16 17.15
CA GLY A 126 -7.29 -0.43 18.01
C GLY A 126 -7.49 -1.21 19.30
N VAL A 127 -6.78 -0.82 20.35
CA VAL A 127 -7.32 -0.91 21.70
C VAL A 127 -7.84 0.48 22.00
N GLN A 128 -9.15 0.66 21.82
CA GLN A 128 -9.90 1.51 22.75
C GLN A 128 -10.42 0.60 23.86
#